data_AF-R6UCI8-F1
#
_entry.id   AF-R6UCI8-F1
#
_cell.length_a   1.000
_cell.length_b   1.000
_cell.length_c   1.000
_cell.angle_alpha   90.00
_cell.angle_beta   90.00
_cell.angle_gamma   90.00
#
_symmetry.space_group_name_H-M   'P 1'
#
loop_
_entity.id
_entity.type
_entity.pdbx_description
1 polymer ?
#
loop_
_entity_poly.entity_id
_entity_poly.type
_entity_poly.pdbx_seq_one_letter_code
_entity_poly.pdbx_strand_id
1 'polypeptide(L)'
;MTNAITTKKAELQNSKKGFTLVELVVVIAILAILAAIAIPVVNSIINTASKNGALSNAQSIELAVKECQSYIASGNNEVYKSGKTVTLDSGKFATPSVTIHDAKTDHANIVIQEVAAVKGIADGFGKVSYNGKDYQPYWNKAAQKCVFVNATDAKDIDGNTVTLSGDGALTQLASVDNDNKIAFADVKVDDM
;
A
#
# COMPACT_ATOMS: atom_id res chain seq x y z
N MET A 1 53.59 -17.66 -67.76
CA MET A 1 52.78 -17.06 -66.69
C MET A 1 51.37 -17.60 -66.83
N THR A 2 51.03 -18.61 -66.03
CA THR A 2 49.76 -19.35 -66.12
C THR A 2 48.70 -18.65 -65.28
N ASN A 3 47.54 -18.42 -65.90
CA ASN A 3 46.40 -17.70 -65.36
C ASN A 3 45.90 -18.29 -64.03
N ALA A 4 45.88 -17.46 -62.98
CA ALA A 4 45.32 -17.81 -61.68
C ALA A 4 44.21 -16.82 -61.28
N ILE A 5 43.16 -16.63 -62.10
CA ILE A 5 41.97 -15.89 -61.65
C ILE A 5 40.71 -16.41 -62.36
N THR A 6 40.21 -17.59 -61.98
CA THR A 6 38.80 -17.95 -62.29
C THR A 6 38.25 -19.04 -61.37
N THR A 7 38.39 -18.89 -60.05
CA THR A 7 37.58 -19.69 -59.11
C THR A 7 36.51 -18.80 -58.53
N LYS A 8 35.29 -19.08 -58.98
CA LYS A 8 34.05 -18.37 -58.69
C LYS A 8 33.96 -17.92 -57.24
N LYS A 9 33.77 -16.62 -57.04
CA LYS A 9 33.02 -16.09 -55.90
C LYS A 9 31.61 -16.69 -56.02
N ALA A 10 31.40 -17.87 -55.44
CA ALA A 10 30.07 -18.37 -55.14
C ALA A 10 29.49 -17.33 -54.18
N GLU A 11 28.71 -16.44 -54.74
CA GLU A 11 27.94 -15.47 -54.01
C GLU A 11 27.12 -16.26 -52.99
N LEU A 12 27.48 -16.16 -51.71
CA LEU A 12 26.52 -16.28 -50.63
C LEU A 12 25.53 -15.12 -50.83
N GLN A 13 24.65 -15.24 -51.83
CA GLN A 13 23.40 -14.51 -51.87
C GLN A 13 22.56 -15.09 -50.74
N ASN A 14 22.91 -14.71 -49.50
CA ASN A 14 21.95 -14.71 -48.42
C ASN A 14 20.85 -13.77 -48.87
N SER A 15 19.82 -14.34 -49.50
CA SER A 15 18.55 -13.70 -49.81
C SER A 15 17.96 -13.20 -48.49
N LYS A 16 18.41 -12.03 -48.05
CA LYS A 16 17.78 -11.26 -46.99
C LYS A 16 16.44 -10.84 -47.56
N LYS A 17 15.43 -11.71 -47.39
CA LYS A 17 14.03 -11.33 -47.54
C LYS A 17 13.78 -10.27 -46.47
N GLY A 18 13.95 -9.00 -46.85
CA GLY A 18 13.58 -7.88 -46.00
C GLY A 18 12.07 -7.87 -45.86
N PHE A 19 11.60 -7.61 -44.64
CA PHE A 19 10.20 -7.28 -44.39
C PHE A 19 9.81 -6.12 -45.31
N THR A 20 8.66 -6.23 -45.98
CA THR A 20 8.15 -5.11 -46.77
C THR A 20 7.68 -4.00 -45.81
N LEU A 21 7.84 -2.74 -46.21
CA LEU A 21 7.32 -1.61 -45.42
C LEU A 21 5.79 -1.74 -45.18
N VAL A 22 5.09 -2.32 -46.16
CA VAL A 22 3.64 -2.55 -46.09
C VAL A 22 3.29 -3.54 -44.98
N GLU A 23 4.01 -4.66 -44.86
CA GLU A 23 3.80 -5.64 -43.78
C GLU A 23 3.98 -5.01 -42.40
N LEU A 24 4.98 -4.12 -42.24
CA LEU A 24 5.19 -3.43 -40.98
C LEU A 24 4.06 -2.43 -40.67
N VAL A 25 3.61 -1.67 -41.68
CA VAL A 25 2.57 -0.65 -41.53
C VAL A 25 1.20 -1.26 -41.16
N VAL A 26 0.82 -2.40 -41.75
CA VAL A 26 -0.43 -3.07 -41.39
C VAL A 26 -0.41 -3.58 -39.95
N VAL A 27 0.73 -4.10 -39.48
CA VAL A 27 0.85 -4.61 -38.11
C VAL A 27 0.69 -3.50 -37.07
N ILE A 28 1.39 -2.37 -37.25
CA ILE A 28 1.25 -1.23 -36.31
C ILE A 28 -0.16 -0.63 -36.36
N ALA A 29 -0.85 -0.68 -37.51
CA ALA A 29 -2.23 -0.22 -37.63
C ALA A 29 -3.19 -1.08 -36.79
N ILE A 30 -3.07 -2.40 -36.85
CA ILE A 30 -3.88 -3.31 -36.04
C ILE A 30 -3.54 -3.15 -34.55
N LEU A 31 -2.25 -3.05 -34.19
CA LEU A 31 -1.83 -2.82 -32.80
C LEU A 31 -2.38 -1.50 -32.25
N ALA A 32 -2.45 -0.44 -33.06
CA ALA A 32 -3.02 0.84 -32.64
C ALA A 32 -4.51 0.73 -32.28
N ILE A 33 -5.29 -0.02 -33.07
CA ILE A 33 -6.72 -0.25 -32.80
C ILE A 33 -6.91 -1.04 -31.50
N LEU A 34 -6.13 -2.11 -31.32
CA LEU A 34 -6.19 -2.92 -30.10
C LEU A 34 -5.78 -2.11 -28.87
N ALA A 35 -4.70 -1.33 -28.96
CA ALA A 35 -4.23 -0.49 -27.88
C ALA A 35 -5.27 0.58 -27.48
N ALA A 36 -5.97 1.18 -28.45
CA ALA A 36 -6.97 2.21 -28.19
C ALA A 36 -8.11 1.72 -27.26
N ILE A 37 -8.53 0.46 -27.39
CA ILE A 37 -9.57 -0.14 -26.54
C ILE A 37 -8.97 -0.72 -25.25
N ALA A 38 -7.79 -1.35 -25.35
CA ALA A 38 -7.16 -2.03 -24.23
C ALA A 38 -6.72 -1.07 -23.12
N ILE A 39 -6.11 0.07 -23.46
CA ILE A 39 -5.56 1.02 -22.47
C ILE A 39 -6.61 1.49 -21.45
N PRO A 40 -7.79 2.03 -21.83
CA PRO A 40 -8.78 2.48 -20.85
C PRO A 40 -9.33 1.34 -19.98
N VAL A 41 -9.54 0.15 -20.55
CA VAL A 41 -10.05 -1.02 -19.82
C VAL A 41 -9.04 -1.50 -18.78
N VAL A 42 -7.78 -1.66 -19.18
CA VAL A 42 -6.71 -2.09 -18.27
C VAL A 42 -6.51 -1.07 -17.15
N ASN A 43 -6.54 0.23 -17.46
CA ASN A 43 -6.45 1.28 -16.43
C ASN A 43 -7.61 1.19 -15.42
N SER A 44 -8.84 0.93 -15.86
CA SER A 44 -9.99 0.74 -14.97
C SER A 44 -9.85 -0.49 -14.07
N ILE A 45 -9.35 -1.60 -14.61
CA ILE A 45 -9.12 -2.83 -13.85
C ILE A 45 -8.05 -2.61 -12.79
N ILE A 46 -6.92 -1.99 -13.16
CA ILE A 46 -5.82 -1.69 -12.23
C ILE A 46 -6.33 -0.76 -11.11
N ASN A 47 -7.06 0.30 -11.44
CA ASN A 47 -7.64 1.20 -10.43
C ASN A 47 -8.59 0.47 -9.48
N THR A 48 -9.45 -0.40 -10.00
CA THR A 48 -10.37 -1.19 -9.16
C THR A 48 -9.60 -2.18 -8.27
N ALA A 49 -8.55 -2.81 -8.80
CA ALA A 49 -7.67 -3.69 -8.04
C ALA A 49 -6.95 -2.94 -6.93
N SER A 50 -6.42 -1.73 -7.20
CA SER A 50 -5.83 -0.86 -6.19
C SER A 50 -6.82 -0.55 -5.07
N LYS A 51 -8.04 -0.15 -5.42
CA LYS A 51 -9.11 0.13 -4.43
C LYS A 51 -9.42 -1.09 -3.55
N ASN A 52 -9.60 -2.25 -4.16
CA ASN A 52 -9.89 -3.48 -3.43
C ASN A 52 -8.70 -3.91 -2.54
N GLY A 53 -7.48 -3.71 -3.02
CA GLY A 53 -6.26 -3.95 -2.24
C GLY A 53 -6.19 -3.05 -1.00
N ALA A 54 -6.48 -1.75 -1.13
CA ALA A 54 -6.56 -0.84 0.01
C ALA A 54 -7.60 -1.29 1.04
N LEU A 55 -8.81 -1.68 0.59
CA LEU A 55 -9.86 -2.15 1.50
C LEU A 55 -9.46 -3.44 2.23
N SER A 56 -8.83 -4.38 1.53
CA SER A 56 -8.33 -5.63 2.15
C SER A 56 -7.19 -5.36 3.14
N ASN A 57 -6.28 -4.45 2.81
CA ASN A 57 -5.23 -4.02 3.72
C ASN A 57 -5.82 -3.34 4.96
N ALA A 58 -6.83 -2.49 4.79
CA ALA A 58 -7.52 -1.83 5.90
C ALA A 58 -8.10 -2.85 6.89
N GLN A 59 -8.78 -3.88 6.39
CA GLN A 59 -9.33 -4.96 7.21
C GLN A 59 -8.23 -5.74 7.96
N SER A 60 -7.12 -6.02 7.28
CA SER A 60 -5.98 -6.74 7.87
C SER A 60 -5.31 -5.93 9.00
N ILE A 61 -5.17 -4.62 8.79
CA ILE A 61 -4.67 -3.68 9.80
C ILE A 61 -5.63 -3.59 10.98
N GLU A 62 -6.94 -3.47 10.71
CA GLU A 62 -7.97 -3.38 11.75
C GLU A 62 -7.98 -4.61 12.65
N LEU A 63 -7.94 -5.80 12.06
CA LEU A 63 -7.88 -7.05 12.81
C LEU A 63 -6.62 -7.11 13.68
N ALA A 64 -5.46 -6.75 13.12
CA ALA A 64 -4.19 -6.76 13.85
C ALA A 64 -4.17 -5.80 15.05
N VAL A 65 -4.73 -4.59 14.88
CA VAL A 65 -4.84 -3.61 15.96
C VAL A 65 -5.78 -4.11 17.05
N LYS A 66 -6.97 -4.61 16.69
CA LYS A 66 -7.95 -5.13 17.65
C LYS A 66 -7.42 -6.34 18.42
N GLU A 67 -6.73 -7.23 17.71
CA GLU A 67 -6.11 -8.38 18.34
C GLU A 67 -5.04 -7.91 19.36
N CYS A 68 -4.15 -7.00 18.96
CA CYS A 68 -3.17 -6.42 19.87
C CYS A 68 -3.83 -5.79 21.11
N GLN A 69 -4.88 -5.00 20.94
CA GLN A 69 -5.66 -4.43 22.05
C GLN A 69 -6.26 -5.50 22.97
N SER A 70 -6.72 -6.63 22.44
CA SER A 70 -7.26 -7.74 23.24
C SER A 70 -6.18 -8.43 24.08
N TYR A 71 -4.99 -8.65 23.51
CA TYR A 71 -3.84 -9.19 24.23
C TYR A 71 -3.43 -8.25 25.38
N ILE A 72 -3.38 -6.95 25.10
CA ILE A 72 -3.11 -5.91 26.10
C ILE A 72 -4.17 -5.94 27.21
N ALA A 73 -5.46 -5.93 26.85
CA ALA A 73 -6.56 -5.89 27.82
C ALA A 73 -6.64 -7.13 28.73
N SER A 74 -6.11 -8.28 28.26
CA SER A 74 -6.00 -9.53 29.02
C SER A 74 -4.70 -9.66 29.83
N GLY A 75 -3.79 -8.68 29.73
CA GLY A 75 -2.49 -8.70 30.41
C GLY A 75 -1.48 -9.66 29.78
N ASN A 76 -1.78 -10.22 28.60
CA ASN A 76 -0.89 -11.13 27.89
C ASN A 76 -0.04 -10.37 26.86
N ASN A 77 1.05 -9.75 27.32
CA ASN A 77 1.96 -8.98 26.47
C ASN A 77 3.13 -9.80 25.92
N GLU A 78 3.05 -11.14 25.89
CA GLU A 78 4.16 -11.95 25.38
C GLU A 78 4.29 -11.87 23.85
N VAL A 79 3.20 -11.60 23.15
CA VAL A 79 3.14 -11.55 21.67
C VAL A 79 3.59 -10.21 21.11
N TYR A 80 3.20 -9.11 21.77
CA TYR A 80 3.53 -7.74 21.37
C TYR A 80 4.38 -7.10 22.46
N LYS A 81 5.70 -7.05 22.26
CA LYS A 81 6.66 -6.50 23.21
C LYS A 81 7.26 -5.23 22.66
N SER A 82 7.20 -4.16 23.44
CA SER A 82 7.98 -2.94 23.19
C SER A 82 9.47 -3.32 23.10
N GLY A 83 10.12 -2.92 22.01
CA GLY A 83 11.55 -3.16 21.79
C GLY A 83 11.87 -4.42 20.99
N LYS A 84 10.87 -5.09 20.40
CA LYS A 84 11.17 -5.94 19.23
C LYS A 84 11.70 -4.99 18.16
N THR A 85 13.01 -5.05 17.87
CA THR A 85 13.60 -4.23 16.81
C THR A 85 12.95 -4.60 15.48
N VAL A 86 11.95 -3.82 15.11
CA VAL A 86 11.37 -3.83 13.77
C VAL A 86 12.23 -2.89 12.95
N THR A 87 12.88 -3.41 11.92
CA THR A 87 13.50 -2.57 10.91
C THR A 87 12.40 -1.72 10.29
N LEU A 88 12.49 -0.41 10.52
CA LEU A 88 11.58 0.55 9.96
C LEU A 88 11.85 0.67 8.46
N ASP A 89 10.89 0.24 7.65
CA ASP A 89 10.85 0.65 6.25
C ASP A 89 10.30 2.08 6.21
N SER A 90 11.21 3.05 6.07
CA SER A 90 10.87 4.48 6.00
C SER A 90 9.96 4.83 4.81
N GLY A 91 9.85 3.94 3.81
CA GLY A 91 8.90 4.07 2.71
C GLY A 91 7.46 3.67 3.07
N LYS A 92 7.28 2.91 4.16
CA LYS A 92 5.97 2.36 4.60
C LYS A 92 5.48 2.98 5.91
N PHE A 93 6.40 3.33 6.80
CA PHE A 93 6.12 3.97 8.08
C PHE A 93 6.99 5.23 8.21
N ALA A 94 6.39 6.42 8.37
CA ALA A 94 7.15 7.60 8.81
C ALA A 94 7.31 7.58 10.34
N THR A 95 8.39 8.19 10.86
CA THR A 95 8.76 8.15 12.28
C THR A 95 8.30 9.38 13.09
N PRO A 96 7.81 9.22 14.34
CA PRO A 96 7.41 7.97 14.98
C PRO A 96 5.95 7.61 14.70
N SER A 97 5.68 6.31 14.76
CA SER A 97 4.43 5.65 14.40
C SER A 97 3.39 5.73 15.54
N VAL A 98 2.14 5.38 15.21
CA VAL A 98 1.03 5.40 16.16
C VAL A 98 1.24 4.40 17.31
N THR A 99 1.09 4.88 18.54
CA THR A 99 1.22 4.10 19.77
C THR A 99 -0.12 3.57 20.25
N ILE A 100 -0.18 2.27 20.60
CA ILE A 100 -1.28 1.57 21.24
C ILE A 100 -0.94 1.43 22.73
N HIS A 101 -1.73 2.09 23.58
CA HIS A 101 -1.52 2.09 25.04
C HIS A 101 -2.20 0.92 25.73
N ASP A 102 -1.55 0.39 26.76
CA ASP A 102 -2.20 -0.40 27.81
C ASP A 102 -2.69 0.56 28.91
N ALA A 103 -4.00 0.59 29.18
CA ALA A 103 -4.55 1.40 30.27
C ALA A 103 -4.34 0.76 31.66
N LYS A 104 -3.90 -0.52 31.72
CA LYS A 104 -3.87 -1.32 32.95
C LYS A 104 -2.48 -1.66 33.47
N THR A 105 -1.43 -1.57 32.66
CA THR A 105 -0.07 -1.94 33.09
C THR A 105 0.97 -0.94 32.60
N ASP A 106 2.06 -0.79 33.38
CA ASP A 106 3.23 0.06 33.10
C ASP A 106 4.10 -0.48 31.93
N HIS A 107 3.50 -1.28 31.04
CA HIS A 107 4.17 -1.76 29.85
C HIS A 107 4.44 -0.58 28.91
N ALA A 108 5.70 -0.48 28.46
CA ALA A 108 6.07 0.47 27.43
C ALA A 108 5.14 0.30 26.20
N ASN A 109 4.43 1.39 25.90
CA ASN A 109 3.74 1.72 24.66
C ASN A 109 4.13 0.84 23.45
N ILE A 110 3.19 0.02 22.97
CA ILE A 110 3.38 -0.80 21.75
C ILE A 110 3.11 0.08 20.53
N VAL A 111 4.00 0.05 19.54
CA VAL A 111 3.81 0.83 18.31
C VAL A 111 3.25 0.00 17.16
N ILE A 112 2.48 0.61 16.27
CA ILE A 112 1.80 -0.08 15.16
C ILE A 112 2.77 -0.85 14.23
N GLN A 113 4.02 -0.40 14.12
CA GLN A 113 5.07 -1.12 13.38
C GLN A 113 5.40 -2.49 13.99
N GLU A 114 5.36 -2.62 15.32
CA GLU A 114 5.61 -3.87 16.03
C GLU A 114 4.46 -4.84 15.79
N VAL A 115 3.23 -4.33 15.84
CA VAL A 115 2.04 -5.08 15.44
C VAL A 115 2.15 -5.53 14.00
N ALA A 116 2.53 -4.63 13.09
CA ALA A 116 2.65 -4.92 11.67
C ALA A 116 3.72 -5.98 11.37
N ALA A 117 4.87 -5.93 12.06
CA ALA A 117 5.93 -6.92 11.93
C ALA A 117 5.57 -8.27 12.54
N VAL A 118 4.90 -8.28 13.70
CA VAL A 118 4.39 -9.52 14.32
C VAL A 118 3.35 -10.18 13.43
N LYS A 119 2.50 -9.39 12.75
CA LYS A 119 1.42 -9.88 11.90
C LYS A 119 1.80 -10.07 10.43
N GLY A 120 3.00 -9.65 10.03
CA GLY A 120 3.45 -9.74 8.64
C GLY A 120 2.64 -8.85 7.68
N ILE A 121 2.08 -7.74 8.17
CA ILE A 121 1.20 -6.84 7.40
C ILE A 121 1.86 -5.50 7.08
N ALA A 122 3.19 -5.39 7.23
CA ALA A 122 3.93 -4.15 7.01
C ALA A 122 3.67 -3.51 5.64
N ASP A 123 3.52 -4.34 4.60
CA ASP A 123 3.25 -3.89 3.23
C ASP A 123 1.85 -3.27 3.07
N GLY A 124 0.92 -3.64 3.95
CA GLY A 124 -0.44 -3.11 3.95
C GLY A 124 -0.53 -1.63 4.32
N PHE A 125 0.55 -1.04 4.87
CA PHE A 125 0.57 0.36 5.30
C PHE A 125 1.03 1.34 4.21
N GLY A 126 1.51 0.83 3.07
CA GLY A 126 1.99 1.67 1.97
C GLY A 126 0.87 2.48 1.29
N LYS A 127 1.28 3.50 0.53
CA LYS A 127 0.35 4.31 -0.28
C LYS A 127 -0.34 3.44 -1.32
N VAL A 128 -1.61 3.73 -1.57
CA VAL A 128 -2.34 3.17 -2.70
C VAL A 128 -2.79 4.29 -3.63
N SER A 129 -2.36 4.25 -4.88
CA SER A 129 -2.81 5.19 -5.91
C SER A 129 -4.09 4.68 -6.57
N TYR A 130 -5.11 5.53 -6.59
CA TYR A 130 -6.42 5.27 -7.18
C TYR A 130 -6.96 6.54 -7.84
N ASN A 131 -7.36 6.45 -9.12
CA ASN A 131 -7.89 7.59 -9.89
C ASN A 131 -6.98 8.84 -9.83
N GLY A 132 -5.65 8.63 -9.89
CA GLY A 132 -4.66 9.72 -9.87
C GLY A 132 -4.46 10.39 -8.51
N LYS A 133 -5.00 9.80 -7.43
CA LYS A 133 -4.82 10.29 -6.05
C LYS A 133 -4.18 9.21 -5.19
N ASP A 134 -3.38 9.64 -4.23
CA ASP A 134 -2.75 8.73 -3.27
C ASP A 134 -3.56 8.67 -1.98
N TYR A 135 -3.85 7.45 -1.53
CA TYR A 135 -4.54 7.16 -0.29
C TYR A 135 -3.61 6.44 0.68
N GLN A 136 -3.74 6.75 1.95
CA GLN A 136 -2.92 6.21 3.04
C GLN A 136 -3.82 5.72 4.18
N PRO A 137 -3.39 4.76 5.01
CA PRO A 137 -4.20 4.27 6.11
C PRO A 137 -4.31 5.29 7.26
N TYR A 138 -5.52 5.45 7.78
CA TYR A 138 -5.87 6.22 8.97
C TYR A 138 -6.74 5.39 9.91
N TRP A 139 -6.64 5.65 11.21
CA TRP A 139 -7.31 4.92 12.27
C TRP A 139 -8.44 5.78 12.81
N ASN A 140 -9.65 5.26 12.76
CA ASN A 140 -10.78 5.84 13.46
C ASN A 140 -10.80 5.30 14.89
N LYS A 141 -10.45 6.16 15.85
CA LYS A 141 -10.50 5.84 17.27
C LYS A 141 -11.92 5.44 17.71
N ALA A 142 -12.95 6.19 17.33
CA ALA A 142 -14.31 5.93 17.78
C ALA A 142 -14.90 4.65 17.17
N ALA A 143 -14.71 4.45 15.88
CA ALA A 143 -15.25 3.30 15.16
C ALA A 143 -14.41 2.02 15.29
N GLN A 144 -13.17 2.12 15.79
CA GLN A 144 -12.18 1.03 15.77
C GLN A 144 -11.98 0.47 14.35
N LYS A 145 -11.76 1.35 13.37
CA LYS A 145 -11.66 0.98 11.95
C LYS A 145 -10.46 1.62 11.28
N CYS A 146 -9.84 0.89 10.37
CA CYS A 146 -8.85 1.45 9.46
C CYS A 146 -9.55 1.93 8.18
N VAL A 147 -9.18 3.10 7.67
CA VAL A 147 -9.72 3.69 6.44
C VAL A 147 -8.58 4.27 5.61
N PHE A 148 -8.59 4.04 4.30
CA PHE A 148 -7.64 4.67 3.39
C PHE A 148 -8.15 6.04 2.95
N VAL A 149 -7.37 7.08 3.24
CA VAL A 149 -7.76 8.47 3.04
C VAL A 149 -6.72 9.21 2.22
N ASN A 150 -7.20 10.03 1.30
CA ASN A 150 -6.39 11.06 0.68
C ASN A 150 -6.38 12.29 1.60
N ALA A 151 -5.21 12.64 2.14
CA ALA A 151 -5.06 13.72 3.11
C ALA A 151 -5.40 15.10 2.51
N THR A 152 -5.09 15.31 1.23
CA THR A 152 -5.31 16.58 0.53
C THR A 152 -6.80 16.90 0.41
N ASP A 153 -7.61 15.89 0.08
CA ASP A 153 -9.04 16.05 -0.18
C ASP A 153 -9.92 15.71 1.03
N ALA A 154 -9.32 15.16 2.10
CA ALA A 154 -10.01 14.64 3.27
C ALA A 154 -11.16 13.69 2.89
N LYS A 155 -10.89 12.77 1.95
CA LYS A 155 -11.85 11.77 1.47
C LYS A 155 -11.29 10.36 1.56
N ASP A 156 -12.15 9.43 1.93
CA ASP A 156 -11.84 8.00 1.85
C ASP A 156 -11.81 7.53 0.38
N ILE A 157 -11.36 6.29 0.18
CA ILE A 157 -11.28 5.66 -1.15
C ILE A 157 -12.65 5.39 -1.79
N ASP A 158 -13.74 5.50 -1.03
CA ASP A 158 -15.12 5.45 -1.50
C ASP A 158 -15.67 6.83 -1.87
N GLY A 159 -14.92 7.91 -1.60
CA GLY A 159 -15.28 9.30 -1.88
C GLY A 159 -16.02 10.02 -0.74
N ASN A 160 -16.23 9.35 0.40
CA ASN A 160 -16.87 9.93 1.56
C ASN A 160 -15.92 10.91 2.23
N THR A 161 -16.46 12.05 2.68
CA THR A 161 -15.69 13.03 3.45
C THR A 161 -15.36 12.46 4.82
N VAL A 162 -14.11 12.64 5.26
CA VAL A 162 -13.63 12.21 6.55
C VAL A 162 -13.00 13.37 7.31
N THR A 163 -13.02 13.30 8.64
CA THR A 163 -12.40 14.32 9.51
C THR A 163 -11.04 13.81 9.96
N LEU A 164 -9.97 14.55 9.66
CA LEU A 164 -8.58 14.15 9.92
C LEU A 164 -7.96 14.81 11.16
N SER A 165 -8.68 15.73 11.82
CA SER A 165 -8.22 16.42 13.02
C SER A 165 -9.39 16.75 13.97
N GLY A 166 -9.14 16.68 15.29
CA GLY A 166 -10.16 16.91 16.34
C GLY A 166 -10.50 15.66 17.17
N ASP A 167 -11.40 15.82 18.14
CA ASP A 167 -11.88 14.69 18.96
C ASP A 167 -12.70 13.71 18.09
N GLY A 168 -12.38 12.41 18.16
CA GLY A 168 -12.96 11.38 17.30
C GLY A 168 -12.51 11.37 15.83
N ALA A 169 -11.53 12.19 15.46
CA ALA A 169 -10.99 12.25 14.11
C ALA A 169 -10.12 11.04 13.73
N LEU A 170 -9.88 10.89 12.43
CA LEU A 170 -8.96 9.91 11.87
C LEU A 170 -7.51 10.31 12.14
N THR A 171 -6.76 9.46 12.85
CA THR A 171 -5.32 9.65 13.06
C THR A 171 -4.56 8.88 11.99
N GLN A 172 -3.58 9.49 11.32
CA GLN A 172 -2.80 8.79 10.31
C GLN A 172 -1.97 7.68 10.95
N LEU A 173 -1.98 6.46 10.40
CA LEU A 173 -1.13 5.37 10.93
C LEU A 173 0.34 5.53 10.53
N ALA A 174 0.64 6.49 9.65
CA ALA A 174 1.91 6.63 8.95
C ALA A 174 2.52 8.05 8.97
N SER A 175 1.94 9.06 9.65
CA SER A 175 2.60 10.35 9.90
C SER A 175 2.07 11.08 11.14
N VAL A 176 2.86 12.00 11.69
CA VAL A 176 2.70 12.66 13.01
C VAL A 176 1.87 13.93 12.90
N ASP A 177 0.86 14.09 13.77
CA ASP A 177 0.52 15.38 14.35
C ASP A 177 1.02 15.44 15.81
N ASN A 178 0.99 16.62 16.43
CA ASN A 178 1.66 16.93 17.70
C ASN A 178 1.24 16.08 18.91
N ASP A 179 0.24 15.20 18.77
CA ASP A 179 -0.33 14.42 19.86
C ASP A 179 -0.18 12.89 19.74
N ASN A 180 0.52 12.37 18.72
CA ASN A 180 0.92 10.95 18.49
C ASN A 180 0.50 9.87 19.54
N LYS A 181 -0.82 9.61 19.70
CA LYS A 181 -1.38 8.62 20.64
C LYS A 181 -2.62 7.90 20.05
N ILE A 182 -2.73 6.58 20.19
CA ILE A 182 -4.04 5.91 20.39
C ILE A 182 -4.19 5.65 21.89
N ALA A 183 -4.90 6.54 22.60
CA ALA A 183 -5.30 6.36 24.00
C ALA A 183 -6.82 6.17 24.12
N PHE A 184 -7.27 5.17 24.89
CA PHE A 184 -8.66 5.02 25.36
C PHE A 184 -8.71 5.12 26.90
N ALA A 185 -8.93 6.33 27.41
CA ALA A 185 -9.66 6.58 28.65
C ALA A 185 -10.89 7.39 28.21
N ASP A 186 -12.13 7.12 28.62
CA ASP A 186 -12.56 6.84 29.99
C ASP A 186 -13.59 5.69 30.09
N VAL A 187 -13.35 4.76 31.00
CA VAL A 187 -14.41 4.23 31.86
C VAL A 187 -13.88 4.30 33.29
N LYS A 188 -14.06 5.43 33.95
CA LYS A 188 -14.28 5.38 35.40
C LYS A 188 -15.66 4.77 35.59
N VAL A 189 -15.71 3.47 35.91
CA VAL A 189 -16.76 3.04 36.82
C VAL A 189 -16.25 3.51 38.17
N ASP A 190 -16.80 4.62 38.65
CA ASP A 190 -16.64 4.96 40.06
C ASP A 190 -17.34 3.82 40.82
N ASP A 191 -16.54 2.97 41.47
CA ASP A 191 -17.05 1.96 42.40
C ASP A 191 -17.81 2.67 43.52
N MET A 192 -19.06 2.26 43.74
CA MET A 192 -19.86 2.63 44.92
C MET A 192 -19.39 1.89 46.16
#